data_AF-A0A0M8N8X5-F1
#
_entry.id   AF-A0A0M8N8X5-F1
#
_cell.length_a   1.000
_cell.length_b   1.000
_cell.length_c   1.000
_cell.angle_alpha   90.00
_cell.angle_beta   90.00
_cell.angle_gamma   90.00
#
_symmetry.space_group_name_H-M   'P 1'
#
loop_
_entity.id
_entity.type
_entity.pdbx_description
1 polymer ?
#
loop_
_entity_poly.entity_id
_entity_poly.type
_entity_poly.pdbx_seq_one_letter_code
_entity_poly.pdbx_strand_id
1 'polypeptide(L)'
;MFSRSIQRRLVASLRGRRDPAGVGANGRALQRRWITPAPKPGDGPLMSRRADRELPDMQNIGSHWRRTLPLFLAVVTACSVAIFNYQKSSSPIISSTLYALRVSPRARALLGDEIYFKHQIPWISGEMNQMRGRVDVSFSVRGSKATGVMRFASYRPSSKSLFETTAWSLTMDDGTVVDLLEGVGGDPFKGLLSDEQQQQQQQYDEGVGAFATEDKEAQTRGFRQQGAYNR
;
A
#
# COMPACT_ATOMS: atom_id res chain seq x y z
N MET A 1 26.03 -42.04 -14.74
CA MET A 1 26.91 -42.32 -13.58
C MET A 1 26.57 -41.32 -12.50
N PHE A 2 25.78 -41.72 -11.50
CA PHE A 2 25.39 -40.86 -10.38
C PHE A 2 25.79 -41.54 -9.07
N SER A 3 26.51 -40.78 -8.25
CA SER A 3 27.33 -41.22 -7.13
C SER A 3 26.50 -41.79 -5.96
N ARG A 4 26.86 -43.02 -5.57
CA ARG A 4 26.36 -43.77 -4.43
C ARG A 4 27.00 -43.29 -3.11
N SER A 5 26.60 -42.14 -2.59
CA SER A 5 27.18 -41.63 -1.33
C SER A 5 26.23 -40.87 -0.40
N ILE A 6 24.93 -41.21 -0.36
CA ILE A 6 23.98 -40.61 0.60
C ILE A 6 23.07 -41.65 1.30
N GLN A 7 23.55 -42.88 1.50
CA GLN A 7 22.85 -43.85 2.35
C GLN A 7 23.85 -44.62 3.19
N ARG A 8 24.08 -44.16 4.42
CA ARG A 8 24.49 -44.95 5.61
C ARG A 8 24.95 -44.02 6.74
N ARG A 9 24.00 -43.38 7.42
CA ARG A 9 24.09 -43.04 8.86
C ARG A 9 22.69 -42.96 9.46
N LEU A 10 21.96 -44.06 9.34
CA LEU A 10 20.87 -44.43 10.24
C LEU A 10 21.36 -45.64 11.03
N VAL A 11 21.02 -45.66 12.32
CA VAL A 11 21.24 -46.76 13.29
C VAL A 11 22.64 -46.82 13.91
N ALA A 12 22.80 -46.17 15.08
CA ALA A 12 23.52 -46.72 16.25
C ALA A 12 23.65 -45.66 17.36
N SER A 13 22.64 -45.52 18.22
CA SER A 13 22.86 -45.25 19.66
C SER A 13 21.58 -45.47 20.47
N LEU A 14 20.93 -46.63 20.31
CA LEU A 14 20.09 -47.18 21.37
C LEU A 14 21.01 -47.94 22.32
N ARG A 15 21.62 -47.22 23.27
CA ARG A 15 22.17 -47.84 24.48
C ARG A 15 21.47 -47.17 25.66
N GLY A 16 20.42 -47.85 26.11
CA GLY A 16 19.62 -47.47 27.25
C GLY A 16 20.48 -47.42 28.51
N ARG A 17 20.43 -46.28 29.19
CA ARG A 17 20.80 -46.17 30.60
C ARG A 17 19.50 -46.29 31.38
N ARG A 18 19.33 -47.44 32.06
CA ARG A 18 18.27 -47.64 33.05
C ARG A 18 18.71 -46.90 34.31
N ASP A 19 18.03 -45.81 34.64
CA ASP A 19 18.02 -45.27 36.00
C ASP A 19 16.63 -45.53 36.60
N PRO A 20 16.53 -46.05 37.82
CA PRO A 20 15.25 -46.44 38.41
C PRO A 20 14.55 -45.25 39.08
N ALA A 21 13.22 -45.26 38.97
CA ALA A 21 12.23 -44.70 39.88
C ALA A 21 12.42 -43.25 40.38
N GLY A 22 11.57 -42.35 39.89
CA GLY A 22 11.37 -41.05 40.52
C GLY A 22 10.38 -40.16 39.80
N VAL A 23 9.09 -40.35 40.10
CA VAL A 23 8.01 -39.34 40.16
C VAL A 23 7.88 -38.37 38.97
N GLY A 24 6.75 -38.52 38.24
CA GLY A 24 6.35 -37.65 37.15
C GLY A 24 6.35 -36.17 37.51
N ALA A 25 6.90 -35.36 36.62
CA ALA A 25 6.76 -33.92 36.66
C ALA A 25 6.42 -33.41 35.26
N ASN A 26 5.15 -33.04 35.14
CA ASN A 26 4.52 -32.36 34.02
C ASN A 26 5.43 -31.36 33.29
N GLY A 27 5.38 -31.43 31.96
CA GLY A 27 5.94 -30.45 31.03
C GLY A 27 5.25 -29.08 31.08
N ARG A 28 5.33 -28.41 32.23
CA ARG A 28 5.24 -26.97 32.32
C ARG A 28 6.66 -26.46 32.47
N ALA A 29 7.27 -26.09 31.36
CA ALA A 29 8.34 -25.10 31.35
C ALA A 29 7.72 -23.80 31.90
N LEU A 30 7.65 -23.72 33.23
CA LEU A 30 7.30 -22.53 33.96
C LEU A 30 8.23 -21.45 33.47
N GLN A 31 7.62 -20.38 32.96
CA GLN A 31 8.29 -19.13 32.65
C GLN A 31 9.24 -18.84 33.82
N ARG A 32 10.54 -18.93 33.56
CA ARG A 32 11.59 -18.40 34.44
C ARG A 32 11.51 -16.88 34.36
N ARG A 33 10.40 -16.33 34.84
CA ARG A 33 10.30 -14.93 35.23
C ARG A 33 11.39 -14.73 36.26
N TRP A 34 12.16 -13.67 36.05
CA TRP A 34 13.20 -13.17 36.94
C TRP A 34 12.66 -12.89 38.35
N ILE A 35 12.47 -13.95 39.14
CA ILE A 35 12.45 -13.91 40.60
C ILE A 35 13.80 -14.53 40.98
N THR A 36 14.85 -13.75 40.80
CA THR A 36 16.03 -13.96 41.62
C THR A 36 15.65 -13.34 42.97
N PRO A 37 15.46 -14.13 44.04
CA PRO A 37 15.13 -13.58 45.34
C PRO A 37 16.18 -12.54 45.75
N ALA A 38 15.75 -11.52 46.50
CA ALA A 38 16.69 -10.52 47.01
C ALA A 38 17.80 -11.24 47.80
N PRO A 39 19.09 -10.94 47.55
CA PRO A 39 20.17 -11.66 48.19
C PRO A 39 20.10 -11.45 49.70
N LYS A 40 20.23 -12.54 50.46
CA LYS A 40 20.20 -12.51 51.93
C LYS A 40 21.59 -12.14 52.48
N PRO A 41 21.71 -11.68 53.74
CA PRO A 41 23.02 -11.45 54.37
C PRO A 41 23.87 -12.72 54.34
N GLY A 42 25.03 -12.68 53.66
CA GLY A 42 25.91 -13.84 53.46
C GLY A 42 25.66 -14.66 52.18
N ASP A 43 24.60 -14.36 51.42
CA ASP A 43 24.21 -15.09 50.21
C ASP A 43 24.88 -14.48 48.97
N GLY A 44 26.05 -15.03 48.65
CA GLY A 44 26.74 -14.79 47.39
C GLY A 44 27.39 -13.40 47.18
N PRO A 45 28.15 -13.25 46.07
CA PRO A 45 29.05 -12.12 45.80
C PRO A 45 28.34 -10.83 45.38
N LEU A 46 27.00 -10.77 45.51
CA LEU A 46 26.21 -9.58 45.20
C LEU A 46 26.19 -8.58 46.37
N MET A 47 26.31 -9.08 47.61
CA MET A 47 26.31 -8.24 48.82
C MET A 47 27.72 -7.88 49.31
N SER A 48 28.75 -8.56 48.84
CA SER A 48 30.14 -8.21 49.13
C SER A 48 30.69 -7.25 48.07
N ARG A 49 31.01 -6.00 48.45
CA ARG A 49 31.81 -5.08 47.62
C ARG A 49 33.27 -5.56 47.57
N ARG A 50 33.54 -6.67 46.89
CA ARG A 50 34.91 -7.11 46.60
C ARG A 50 35.38 -6.45 45.30
N ALA A 51 36.52 -5.78 45.35
CA ALA A 51 37.14 -5.13 44.18
C ALA A 51 37.66 -6.16 43.16
N ASP A 52 37.94 -7.40 43.60
CA ASP A 52 38.57 -8.45 42.79
C ASP A 52 37.57 -9.33 42.03
N ARG A 53 36.38 -8.80 41.69
CA ARG A 53 35.40 -9.53 40.89
C ARG A 53 35.71 -9.30 39.41
N GLU A 54 36.13 -10.34 38.71
CA GLU A 54 36.25 -10.31 37.26
C GLU A 54 34.92 -9.89 36.62
N LEU A 55 35.00 -8.95 35.68
CA LEU A 55 33.82 -8.52 34.93
C LEU A 55 33.31 -9.73 34.14
N PRO A 56 31.98 -9.86 33.94
CA PRO A 56 31.44 -10.88 33.05
C PRO A 56 32.16 -10.83 31.71
N ASP A 57 32.68 -11.97 31.27
CA ASP A 57 33.41 -12.05 30.01
C ASP A 57 32.49 -11.62 28.85
N MET A 58 32.89 -10.56 28.16
CA MET A 58 32.13 -9.94 27.06
C MET A 58 31.86 -10.94 25.93
N GLN A 59 32.65 -12.01 25.82
CA GLN A 59 32.52 -13.05 24.80
C GLN A 59 31.19 -13.82 24.92
N ASN A 60 30.63 -13.93 26.13
CA ASN A 60 29.37 -14.65 26.37
C ASN A 60 28.11 -13.82 26.08
N ILE A 61 28.23 -12.50 25.88
CA ILE A 61 27.09 -11.57 25.75
C ILE A 61 26.71 -11.33 24.26
N GLY A 62 27.60 -11.62 23.31
CA GLY A 62 27.52 -11.05 21.95
C GLY A 62 26.77 -11.81 20.85
N SER A 63 26.33 -13.07 21.05
CA SER A 63 25.88 -13.90 19.90
C SER A 63 24.37 -14.08 19.73
N HIS A 64 23.57 -13.82 20.77
CA HIS A 64 22.12 -14.08 20.72
C HIS A 64 21.37 -13.13 19.78
N TRP A 65 21.80 -11.88 19.69
CA TRP A 65 21.18 -10.88 18.81
C TRP A 65 21.28 -11.25 17.33
N ARG A 66 22.37 -11.89 16.89
CA ARG A 66 22.51 -12.36 15.50
C ARG A 66 21.48 -13.43 15.12
N ARG A 67 20.97 -14.19 16.09
CA ARG A 67 19.92 -15.21 15.87
C ARG A 67 18.52 -14.60 15.86
N THR A 68 18.28 -13.56 16.67
CA THR A 68 16.97 -12.91 16.77
C THR A 68 16.77 -11.78 15.75
N LEU A 69 17.85 -11.15 15.29
CA LEU A 69 17.83 -10.10 14.26
C LEU A 69 17.11 -10.50 12.97
N PRO A 70 17.37 -11.67 12.34
CA PRO A 70 16.66 -12.04 11.11
C PRO A 70 15.16 -12.26 11.37
N LEU A 71 14.79 -12.82 12.53
CA LEU A 71 13.39 -12.97 12.91
C LEU A 71 12.72 -11.60 13.11
N PHE A 72 13.38 -10.68 13.80
CA PHE A 72 12.89 -9.31 13.97
C PHE A 72 12.69 -8.62 12.62
N LEU A 73 13.69 -8.70 11.73
CA LEU A 73 13.60 -8.09 10.40
C LEU A 73 12.48 -8.73 9.56
N ALA A 74 12.30 -10.05 9.65
CA ALA A 74 11.22 -10.77 8.98
C ALA A 74 9.84 -10.31 9.48
N VAL A 75 9.67 -10.13 10.79
CA VAL A 75 8.42 -9.61 11.36
C VAL A 75 8.18 -8.16 10.94
N VAL A 76 9.20 -7.29 11.04
CA VAL A 76 9.09 -5.88 10.63
C VAL A 76 8.72 -5.77 9.16
N THR A 77 9.42 -6.49 8.27
CA THR A 77 9.15 -6.47 6.83
C THR A 77 7.74 -6.99 6.52
N ALA A 78 7.29 -8.07 7.15
CA ALA A 78 5.93 -8.58 7.00
C ALA A 78 4.88 -7.54 7.45
N CYS A 79 5.09 -6.90 8.61
CA CYS A 79 4.22 -5.84 9.10
C CYS A 79 4.21 -4.62 8.18
N SER A 80 5.37 -4.19 7.67
CA SER A 80 5.46 -3.07 6.72
C SER A 80 4.66 -3.35 5.45
N VAL A 81 4.83 -4.54 4.85
CA VAL A 81 4.08 -4.94 3.65
C VAL A 81 2.58 -4.93 3.92
N ALA A 82 2.14 -5.44 5.08
CA ALA A 82 0.73 -5.44 5.45
C ALA A 82 0.17 -4.02 5.59
N ILE A 83 0.89 -3.12 6.27
CA ILE A 83 0.47 -1.72 6.46
C ILE A 83 0.38 -0.98 5.13
N PHE A 84 1.37 -1.12 4.24
CA PHE A 84 1.32 -0.48 2.92
C PHE A 84 0.20 -1.04 2.05
N ASN A 85 -0.07 -2.34 2.11
CA ASN A 85 -1.21 -2.92 1.40
C ASN A 85 -2.55 -2.39 1.95
N TYR A 86 -2.67 -2.26 3.27
CA TYR A 86 -3.84 -1.65 3.90
C TYR A 86 -4.05 -0.21 3.43
N GLN A 87 -2.99 0.63 3.46
CA GLN A 87 -3.06 2.01 2.96
C GLN A 87 -3.49 2.08 1.50
N LYS A 88 -2.95 1.20 0.65
CA LYS A 88 -3.40 1.10 -0.74
C LYS A 88 -4.88 0.74 -0.81
N SER A 89 -5.32 -0.30 -0.09
CA SER A 89 -6.70 -0.79 -0.07
C SER A 89 -7.74 0.25 0.37
N SER A 90 -7.36 1.13 1.30
CA SER A 90 -8.23 2.19 1.83
C SER A 90 -8.14 3.51 1.04
N SER A 91 -7.46 3.51 -0.12
CA SER A 91 -7.31 4.72 -0.91
C SER A 91 -8.62 5.12 -1.64
N PRO A 92 -8.84 6.43 -1.89
CA PRO A 92 -10.03 6.92 -2.60
C PRO A 92 -10.19 6.33 -4.00
N ILE A 93 -9.08 6.07 -4.70
CA ILE A 93 -9.08 5.49 -6.05
C ILE A 93 -9.74 4.11 -6.06
N ILE A 94 -9.44 3.27 -5.07
CA ILE A 94 -9.99 1.91 -5.02
C ILE A 94 -11.48 1.97 -4.70
N SER A 95 -11.88 2.79 -3.74
CA SER A 95 -13.30 2.98 -3.42
C SER A 95 -14.10 3.50 -4.63
N SER A 96 -13.53 4.44 -5.39
CA SER A 96 -14.13 4.99 -6.61
C SER A 96 -14.24 3.95 -7.73
N THR A 97 -13.16 3.21 -8.02
CA THR A 97 -13.16 2.17 -9.06
C THR A 97 -14.07 1.00 -8.71
N LEU A 98 -14.15 0.60 -7.43
CA LEU A 98 -15.10 -0.40 -6.96
C LEU A 98 -16.55 0.08 -7.10
N TYR A 99 -16.81 1.36 -6.83
CA TYR A 99 -18.13 1.95 -7.06
C TYR A 99 -18.48 1.98 -8.55
N ALA A 100 -17.55 2.39 -9.41
CA ALA A 100 -17.75 2.38 -10.86
C ALA A 100 -18.09 0.97 -11.38
N LEU A 101 -17.45 -0.08 -10.84
CA LEU A 101 -17.80 -1.47 -11.13
C LEU A 101 -19.24 -1.80 -10.72
N ARG A 102 -19.69 -1.34 -9.55
CA ARG A 102 -21.04 -1.61 -9.04
C ARG A 102 -22.14 -0.97 -9.88
N VAL A 103 -21.85 0.18 -10.50
CA VAL A 103 -22.83 0.90 -11.32
C VAL A 103 -22.78 0.44 -12.79
N SER A 104 -21.64 -0.08 -13.25
CA SER A 104 -21.48 -0.51 -14.66
C SER A 104 -22.41 -1.68 -15.03
N PRO A 105 -23.29 -1.51 -16.04
CA PRO A 105 -24.18 -2.59 -16.50
C PRO A 105 -23.41 -3.81 -17.03
N ARG A 106 -22.30 -3.57 -17.74
CA ARG A 106 -21.46 -4.64 -18.32
C ARG A 106 -20.78 -5.46 -17.21
N ALA A 107 -20.27 -4.80 -16.17
CA ALA A 107 -19.68 -5.48 -15.03
C ALA A 107 -20.73 -6.28 -14.24
N ARG A 108 -21.93 -5.72 -14.02
CA ARG A 108 -23.04 -6.43 -13.35
C ARG A 108 -23.57 -7.62 -14.15
N ALA A 109 -23.59 -7.54 -15.48
CA ALA A 109 -23.99 -8.67 -16.30
C ALA A 109 -23.09 -9.89 -16.08
N LEU A 110 -21.78 -9.65 -15.89
CA LEU A 110 -20.75 -10.67 -15.72
C LEU A 110 -20.59 -11.14 -14.27
N LEU A 111 -20.38 -10.22 -13.32
CA LEU A 111 -20.13 -10.55 -11.90
C LEU A 111 -21.40 -10.77 -11.11
N GLY A 112 -22.54 -10.24 -11.58
CA GLY A 112 -23.80 -10.20 -10.85
C GLY A 112 -23.97 -8.94 -10.02
N ASP A 113 -24.82 -9.04 -9.02
CA ASP A 113 -25.13 -7.98 -8.06
C ASP A 113 -24.11 -7.98 -6.91
N GLU A 114 -24.12 -6.93 -6.09
CA GLU A 114 -23.34 -6.85 -4.84
C GLU A 114 -21.83 -7.09 -5.03
N ILE A 115 -21.18 -6.23 -5.81
CA ILE A 115 -19.74 -6.37 -6.09
C ILE A 115 -18.92 -5.88 -4.87
N TYR A 116 -18.14 -6.77 -4.28
CA TYR A 116 -17.22 -6.52 -3.16
C TYR A 116 -15.81 -7.01 -3.47
N PHE A 117 -14.88 -6.73 -2.57
CA PHE A 117 -13.58 -7.41 -2.60
C PHE A 117 -13.77 -8.91 -2.37
N LYS A 118 -12.97 -9.72 -3.05
CA LYS A 118 -12.98 -11.19 -2.87
C LYS A 118 -12.57 -11.62 -1.46
N HIS A 119 -11.70 -10.85 -0.82
CA HIS A 119 -11.13 -11.15 0.49
C HIS A 119 -11.29 -9.96 1.45
N GLN A 120 -11.36 -10.23 2.76
CA GLN A 120 -11.45 -9.20 3.81
C GLN A 120 -10.22 -8.28 3.82
N ILE A 121 -9.04 -8.85 3.58
CA ILE A 121 -7.80 -8.10 3.38
C ILE A 121 -7.44 -8.24 1.89
N PRO A 122 -7.91 -7.31 1.02
CA PRO A 122 -7.64 -7.40 -0.40
C PRO A 122 -6.18 -7.09 -0.69
N TRP A 123 -5.55 -7.91 -1.52
CA TRP A 123 -4.19 -7.66 -2.00
C TRP A 123 -4.24 -6.73 -3.22
N ILE A 124 -3.69 -5.52 -3.07
CA ILE A 124 -3.65 -4.52 -4.13
C ILE A 124 -2.26 -4.53 -4.77
N SER A 125 -2.21 -5.08 -5.98
CA SER A 125 -1.01 -5.16 -6.79
C SER A 125 -0.91 -3.95 -7.72
N GLY A 126 0.31 -3.59 -8.10
CA GLY A 126 0.58 -2.48 -9.01
C GLY A 126 1.06 -1.19 -8.34
N GLU A 127 1.20 -0.15 -9.16
CA GLU A 127 1.70 1.17 -8.79
C GLU A 127 0.54 2.10 -8.45
N MET A 128 0.62 2.74 -7.28
CA MET A 128 -0.29 3.81 -6.90
C MET A 128 0.53 5.03 -6.52
N ASN A 129 0.83 5.88 -7.49
CA ASN A 129 1.56 7.11 -7.30
C ASN A 129 0.72 8.31 -7.74
N GLN A 130 -0.16 8.73 -6.83
CA GLN A 130 -1.05 9.87 -7.07
C GLN A 130 -0.26 11.17 -7.30
N MET A 131 0.86 11.35 -6.61
CA MET A 131 1.71 12.54 -6.74
C MET A 131 2.36 12.65 -8.12
N ARG A 132 2.88 11.54 -8.66
CA ARG A 132 3.45 11.50 -10.02
C ARG A 132 2.38 11.28 -11.09
N GLY A 133 1.11 11.22 -10.70
CA GLY A 133 0.01 11.08 -11.63
C GLY A 133 -0.06 9.71 -12.32
N ARG A 134 0.52 8.65 -11.74
CA ARG A 134 0.55 7.30 -12.31
C ARG A 134 -0.18 6.33 -11.41
N VAL A 135 -1.19 5.67 -11.95
CA VAL A 135 -1.94 4.63 -11.25
C VAL A 135 -2.09 3.45 -12.21
N ASP A 136 -1.65 2.28 -11.79
CA ASP A 136 -1.93 1.00 -12.45
C ASP A 136 -2.11 -0.02 -11.34
N VAL A 137 -3.36 -0.33 -11.02
CA VAL A 137 -3.72 -1.16 -9.88
C VAL A 137 -4.59 -2.33 -10.30
N SER A 138 -4.35 -3.47 -9.68
CA SER A 138 -5.13 -4.68 -9.87
C SER A 138 -5.55 -5.29 -8.54
N PHE A 139 -6.81 -5.70 -8.46
CA PHE A 139 -7.36 -6.36 -7.27
C PHE A 139 -8.51 -7.30 -7.60
N SER A 140 -8.65 -8.32 -6.75
CA SER A 140 -9.68 -9.35 -6.88
C SER A 140 -11.04 -8.89 -6.35
N VAL A 141 -12.07 -9.04 -7.16
CA VAL A 141 -13.46 -8.70 -6.86
C VAL A 141 -14.35 -9.95 -6.90
N ARG A 142 -15.46 -9.89 -6.18
CA ARG A 142 -16.49 -10.92 -6.10
C ARG A 142 -17.85 -10.26 -6.25
N GLY A 143 -18.68 -10.75 -7.16
CA GLY A 143 -20.11 -10.47 -7.19
C GLY A 143 -20.93 -11.71 -6.82
N SER A 144 -22.25 -11.62 -6.99
CA SER A 144 -23.18 -12.70 -6.68
C SER A 144 -23.04 -13.92 -7.61
N LYS A 145 -22.67 -13.71 -8.87
CA LYS A 145 -22.56 -14.78 -9.89
C LYS A 145 -21.14 -15.29 -10.06
N ALA A 146 -20.15 -14.38 -10.05
CA ALA A 146 -18.78 -14.73 -10.41
C ALA A 146 -17.74 -13.90 -9.65
N THR A 147 -16.50 -14.37 -9.73
CA THR A 147 -15.29 -13.69 -9.26
C THR A 147 -14.39 -13.30 -10.43
N GLY A 148 -13.57 -12.29 -10.22
CA GLY A 148 -12.60 -11.84 -11.21
C GLY A 148 -11.56 -10.89 -10.65
N VAL A 149 -10.63 -10.46 -11.49
CA VAL A 149 -9.60 -9.47 -11.18
C VAL A 149 -9.87 -8.22 -12.02
N MET A 150 -10.09 -7.10 -11.34
CA MET A 150 -10.22 -5.81 -12.01
C MET A 150 -8.83 -5.17 -12.12
N ARG A 151 -8.51 -4.63 -13.28
CA ARG A 151 -7.36 -3.74 -13.50
C ARG A 151 -7.85 -2.35 -13.87
N PHE A 152 -7.27 -1.35 -13.23
CA PHE A 152 -7.50 0.06 -13.53
C PHE A 152 -6.17 0.77 -13.69
N ALA A 153 -5.98 1.42 -14.83
CA ALA A 153 -4.83 2.25 -15.11
C ALA A 153 -5.26 3.65 -15.54
N SER A 154 -4.62 4.65 -14.96
CA SER A 154 -4.78 6.05 -15.32
C SER A 154 -3.45 6.80 -15.24
N TYR A 155 -3.31 7.81 -16.09
CA TYR A 155 -2.12 8.63 -16.18
C TYR A 155 -2.49 10.12 -16.26
N ARG A 156 -1.69 10.96 -15.61
CA ARG A 156 -1.78 12.41 -15.70
C ARG A 156 -0.49 12.94 -16.34
N PRO A 157 -0.56 13.50 -17.57
CA PRO A 157 0.59 14.05 -18.28
C PRO A 157 1.36 15.14 -17.54
N SER A 158 0.65 16.08 -16.91
CA SER A 158 1.21 17.25 -16.23
C SER A 158 0.54 17.44 -14.87
N SER A 159 1.21 18.05 -13.89
CA SER A 159 0.61 18.33 -12.57
C SER A 159 -0.72 19.08 -12.66
N LYS A 160 -0.91 19.92 -13.68
CA LYS A 160 -2.11 20.71 -13.93
C LYS A 160 -3.15 20.01 -14.83
N SER A 161 -2.80 18.90 -15.49
CA SER A 161 -3.75 18.19 -16.35
C SER A 161 -4.66 17.28 -15.52
N LEU A 162 -5.81 16.93 -16.08
CA LEU A 162 -6.70 15.92 -15.51
C LEU A 162 -6.09 14.51 -15.67
N PHE A 163 -6.65 13.56 -14.93
CA PHE A 163 -6.31 12.14 -15.09
C PHE A 163 -7.03 11.59 -16.30
N GLU A 164 -6.29 10.92 -17.17
CA GLU A 164 -6.82 10.18 -18.32
C GLU A 164 -6.86 8.69 -17.97
N THR A 165 -8.00 8.05 -18.20
CA THR A 165 -8.13 6.62 -17.94
C THR A 165 -7.62 5.83 -19.15
N THR A 166 -6.54 5.08 -18.98
CA THR A 166 -5.90 4.33 -20.07
C THR A 166 -6.39 2.91 -20.16
N ALA A 167 -6.72 2.27 -19.04
CA ALA A 167 -7.26 0.92 -19.03
C ALA A 167 -8.25 0.72 -17.89
N TRP A 168 -9.36 0.06 -18.18
CA TRP A 168 -10.30 -0.40 -17.17
C TRP A 168 -10.87 -1.72 -17.64
N SER A 169 -10.32 -2.82 -17.13
CA SER A 169 -10.67 -4.15 -17.60
C SER A 169 -10.99 -5.07 -16.43
N LEU A 170 -11.81 -6.08 -16.71
CA LEU A 170 -12.19 -7.14 -15.80
C LEU A 170 -11.78 -8.47 -16.41
N THR A 171 -10.89 -9.18 -15.72
CA THR A 171 -10.51 -10.55 -16.07
C THR A 171 -11.35 -11.50 -15.23
N MET A 172 -12.20 -12.30 -15.86
CA MET A 172 -13.00 -13.30 -15.16
C MET A 172 -12.13 -14.51 -14.76
N ASP A 173 -12.62 -15.32 -13.82
CA ASP A 173 -11.92 -16.56 -13.43
C ASP A 173 -11.77 -17.56 -14.61
N ASP A 174 -12.63 -17.48 -15.62
CA ASP A 174 -12.56 -18.27 -16.86
C ASP A 174 -11.43 -17.79 -17.82
N GLY A 175 -10.70 -16.73 -17.46
CA GLY A 175 -9.65 -16.13 -18.27
C GLY A 175 -10.14 -15.16 -19.35
N THR A 176 -11.46 -14.93 -19.45
CA THR A 176 -12.01 -13.93 -20.37
C THR A 176 -11.72 -12.53 -19.85
N VAL A 177 -11.03 -11.72 -20.68
CA VAL A 177 -10.72 -10.33 -20.37
C VAL A 177 -11.74 -9.44 -21.07
N VAL A 178 -12.46 -8.64 -20.31
CA VAL A 178 -13.48 -7.73 -20.80
C VAL A 178 -13.05 -6.29 -20.51
N ASP A 179 -12.94 -5.48 -21.55
CA ASP A 179 -12.72 -4.04 -21.40
C ASP A 179 -14.04 -3.34 -21.02
N LEU A 180 -14.01 -2.61 -19.91
CA LEU A 180 -15.16 -1.88 -19.37
C LEU A 180 -15.22 -0.42 -19.88
N LEU A 181 -14.12 0.13 -20.44
CA LEU A 181 -14.12 1.47 -21.04
C LEU A 181 -14.95 1.53 -22.32
N GLU A 182 -14.82 0.50 -23.17
CA GLU A 182 -15.45 0.46 -24.49
C GLU A 182 -16.99 0.58 -24.43
N GLY A 183 -17.59 0.02 -23.39
CA GLY A 183 -19.06 0.02 -23.21
C GLY A 183 -19.65 1.35 -22.73
N VAL A 184 -18.83 2.30 -22.26
CA VAL A 184 -19.28 3.59 -21.68
C VAL A 184 -19.18 4.74 -22.70
N GLY A 185 -18.83 4.45 -23.96
CA GLY A 185 -18.72 5.47 -25.02
C GLY A 185 -17.38 6.23 -25.02
N GLY A 186 -16.33 5.64 -24.43
CA GLY A 186 -15.04 6.29 -24.23
C GLY A 186 -14.88 6.87 -22.83
N ASP A 187 -13.72 7.47 -22.56
CA ASP A 187 -13.40 8.07 -21.26
C ASP A 187 -14.52 9.06 -20.83
N PRO A 188 -15.24 8.81 -19.72
CA PRO A 188 -16.37 9.65 -19.30
C PRO A 188 -15.95 11.11 -19.02
N PHE A 189 -14.65 11.39 -18.90
CA PHE A 189 -14.10 12.72 -18.72
C PHE A 189 -13.78 13.44 -20.04
N LYS A 190 -13.77 12.77 -21.19
CA LYS A 190 -13.51 13.42 -22.50
C LYS A 190 -14.59 14.44 -22.90
N GLY A 191 -15.85 14.20 -22.51
CA GLY A 191 -16.93 15.16 -22.74
C GLY A 191 -16.67 16.48 -22.01
N LEU A 192 -16.28 16.42 -20.73
CA LEU A 192 -15.97 17.59 -19.91
C LEU A 192 -14.69 18.32 -20.37
N LEU A 193 -13.69 17.57 -20.84
CA LEU A 193 -12.44 18.14 -21.38
C LEU A 193 -12.67 19.02 -22.62
N SER A 194 -13.69 18.71 -23.42
CA SER A 194 -14.02 19.48 -24.62
C SER A 194 -14.56 20.86 -24.25
N ASP A 195 -15.36 20.94 -23.18
CA ASP A 195 -16.03 22.17 -22.75
C ASP A 195 -15.09 23.09 -21.96
N GLU A 196 -14.21 22.56 -21.12
CA GLU A 196 -13.22 23.38 -20.39
C GLU A 196 -12.14 23.96 -21.30
N GLN A 197 -11.72 23.23 -22.34
CA GLN A 197 -10.78 23.74 -23.35
C GLN A 197 -11.40 24.86 -24.18
N GLN A 198 -12.69 24.75 -24.52
CA GLN A 198 -13.44 25.80 -25.18
C GLN A 198 -13.61 27.04 -24.29
N GLN A 199 -13.92 26.86 -23.00
CA GLN A 199 -14.05 27.99 -22.06
C GLN A 199 -12.72 28.72 -21.84
N GLN A 200 -11.61 28.00 -21.72
CA GLN A 200 -10.30 28.63 -21.63
C GLN A 200 -9.94 29.36 -22.92
N GLN A 201 -10.17 28.75 -24.09
CA GLN A 201 -9.92 29.43 -25.37
C GLN A 201 -10.80 30.66 -25.59
N GLN A 202 -12.09 30.60 -25.22
CA GLN A 202 -13.01 31.74 -25.28
C GLN A 202 -12.58 32.86 -24.33
N GLN A 203 -12.09 32.53 -23.13
CA GLN A 203 -11.59 33.53 -22.19
C GLN A 203 -10.26 34.17 -22.65
N TYR A 204 -9.42 33.44 -23.40
CA TYR A 204 -8.24 34.02 -24.05
C TYR A 204 -8.63 34.92 -25.25
N ASP A 205 -9.64 34.54 -26.05
CA ASP A 205 -10.08 35.32 -27.22
C ASP A 205 -10.82 36.62 -26.81
N GLU A 206 -11.68 36.57 -25.77
CA GLU A 206 -12.30 37.78 -25.19
C GLU A 206 -11.27 38.73 -24.57
N GLY A 207 -10.26 38.19 -23.87
CA GLY A 207 -9.21 38.99 -23.24
C GLY A 207 -8.33 39.75 -24.26
N VAL A 208 -8.09 39.16 -25.43
CA VAL A 208 -7.32 39.80 -26.52
C VAL A 208 -8.19 40.80 -27.28
N GLY A 209 -9.49 40.52 -27.45
CA GLY A 209 -10.46 41.46 -28.03
C GLY A 209 -10.65 42.74 -27.20
N ALA A 210 -10.70 42.61 -25.87
CA ALA A 210 -10.86 43.74 -24.95
C ALA A 210 -9.63 44.68 -24.92
N PHE A 211 -8.42 44.13 -24.97
CA PHE A 211 -7.18 44.93 -25.07
C PHE A 211 -7.12 45.72 -26.39
N ALA A 212 -7.57 45.14 -27.50
CA ALA A 212 -7.57 45.83 -28.80
C ALA A 212 -8.59 46.98 -28.90
N THR A 213 -9.65 46.96 -28.07
CA THR A 213 -10.64 48.04 -28.00
C THR A 213 -10.22 49.21 -27.11
N GLU A 214 -9.52 48.95 -26.01
CA GLU A 214 -9.05 50.02 -25.10
C GLU A 214 -8.03 50.95 -25.76
N ASP A 215 -7.13 50.41 -26.60
CA ASP A 215 -6.14 51.23 -27.32
C ASP A 215 -6.78 52.20 -28.33
N LYS A 216 -7.94 51.85 -28.89
CA LYS A 216 -8.68 52.71 -29.83
C LYS A 216 -9.50 53.79 -29.11
N GLU A 217 -10.07 53.48 -27.94
CA GLU A 217 -10.83 54.46 -27.15
C GLU A 217 -9.92 55.47 -26.45
N ALA A 218 -8.75 55.04 -25.98
CA ALA A 218 -7.77 55.91 -25.31
C ALA A 218 -7.19 56.98 -26.25
N GLN A 219 -7.04 56.69 -27.56
CA GLN A 219 -6.59 57.68 -28.54
C GLN A 219 -7.58 58.81 -28.80
N THR A 220 -8.89 58.61 -28.56
CA THR A 220 -9.92 59.60 -28.87
C THR A 220 -10.23 60.56 -27.71
N ARG A 221 -9.79 60.24 -26.47
CA ARG A 221 -10.11 61.02 -25.25
C ARG A 221 -9.10 62.12 -24.91
N GLY A 222 -8.27 62.52 -25.87
CA GLY A 222 -7.12 63.39 -25.64
C GLY A 222 -7.22 64.83 -26.14
N PHE A 223 -8.34 65.54 -26.05
CA PHE A 223 -8.34 67.00 -26.27
C PHE A 223 -9.47 67.74 -25.53
N ARG A 224 -9.11 68.34 -24.38
CA ARG A 224 -9.71 69.52 -23.70
C ARG A 224 -11.24 69.58 -23.51
N GLN A 225 -11.69 69.30 -22.29
CA GLN A 225 -12.71 70.11 -21.60
C GLN A 225 -12.45 70.11 -20.08
N GLN A 226 -11.68 71.07 -19.58
CA GLN A 226 -11.75 71.44 -18.16
C GLN A 226 -12.90 72.45 -18.02
N GLY A 227 -14.07 71.95 -17.64
CA GLY A 227 -15.23 72.76 -17.27
C GLY A 227 -15.11 73.22 -15.82
N ALA A 228 -15.19 74.53 -15.63
CA ALA A 228 -15.05 75.24 -14.37
C ALA A 228 -16.12 74.85 -13.34
N TYR A 229 -15.73 74.52 -12.10
CA TYR A 229 -16.54 74.75 -10.90
C TYR A 229 -15.64 74.82 -9.65
N ASN A 230 -15.29 76.05 -9.27
CA ASN A 230 -14.97 76.42 -7.89
C ASN A 230 -15.47 77.86 -7.69
N ARG A 231 -16.69 77.95 -7.15
CA ARG A 231 -17.23 79.08 -6.39
C ARG A 231 -18.14 78.51 -5.31
#